data_AF-A0A2V9X7S7-F1
#
_entry.id   AF-A0A2V9X7S7-F1
#
_cell.length_a   1.000
_cell.length_b   1.000
_cell.length_c   1.000
_cell.angle_alpha   90.00
_cell.angle_beta   90.00
_cell.angle_gamma   90.00
#
_symmetry.space_group_name_H-M   'P 1'
#
loop_
_entity.id
_entity.type
_entity.pdbx_description
1 polymer ?
#
loop_
_entity_poly.entity_id
_entity_poly.type
_entity_poly.pdbx_seq_one_letter_code
_entity_poly.pdbx_strand_id
1 'polypeptide(L)'
;MNLPVALRERNSIAEPSFSDPAAGFHLRPSLCLLMITGFWLVIYVAGMCMPALLDDADTQHAEVAREMIVRHDWATLYANGIRYMEKAPLMY
;
A
#
# COMPACT_ATOMS: atom_id res chain seq x y z
N MET A 1 -60.77 3.95 46.43
CA MET A 1 -61.21 4.16 45.03
C MET A 1 -59.99 3.88 44.17
N ASN A 2 -59.87 2.64 43.70
CA ASN A 2 -58.61 2.07 43.21
C ASN A 2 -58.42 2.42 41.73
N LEU A 3 -57.28 3.05 41.40
CA LEU A 3 -56.91 3.35 40.01
C LEU A 3 -56.72 2.04 39.21
N PRO A 4 -57.14 1.99 37.94
CA PRO A 4 -57.06 0.79 37.11
C PRO A 4 -55.61 0.39 36.85
N VAL A 5 -55.32 -0.89 37.12
CA VAL A 5 -54.05 -1.59 36.94
C VAL A 5 -53.49 -1.48 35.50
N ALA A 6 -54.34 -1.14 34.52
CA ALA A 6 -53.98 -0.99 33.11
C ALA A 6 -52.93 0.10 32.81
N LEU A 7 -52.67 1.02 33.74
CA LEU A 7 -51.63 2.04 33.57
C LEU A 7 -50.25 1.56 34.07
N ARG A 8 -50.13 0.49 34.86
CA ARG A 8 -48.83 0.07 35.42
C ARG A 8 -47.95 -0.69 34.42
N GLU A 9 -48.52 -1.34 33.41
CA GLU A 9 -47.77 -2.19 32.48
C GLU A 9 -47.12 -1.45 31.31
N ARG A 10 -47.52 -0.20 31.03
CA ARG A 10 -46.98 0.60 29.91
C ARG A 10 -45.54 1.11 30.10
N ASN A 11 -44.93 0.87 31.26
CA ASN A 11 -43.56 1.31 31.59
C ASN A 11 -42.57 0.14 31.76
N SER A 12 -42.97 -1.09 31.44
CA SER A 12 -42.17 -2.30 31.70
C SER A 12 -41.79 -3.08 30.44
N ILE A 13 -41.75 -2.42 29.29
CA ILE A 13 -40.97 -2.90 28.15
C ILE A 13 -39.80 -1.93 28.08
N ALA A 14 -38.76 -2.22 28.86
CA ALA A 14 -37.47 -1.60 28.64
C ALA A 14 -37.09 -1.94 27.20
N GLU A 15 -37.11 -0.94 26.32
CA GLU A 15 -36.43 -1.01 25.03
C GLU A 15 -35.06 -1.63 25.30
N PRO A 16 -34.66 -2.71 24.59
CA PRO A 16 -33.31 -3.21 24.73
C PRO A 16 -32.40 -2.05 24.38
N SER A 17 -31.72 -1.47 25.38
CA SER A 17 -30.69 -0.48 25.14
C SER A 17 -29.66 -1.22 24.31
N PHE A 18 -29.70 -1.02 23.00
CA PHE A 18 -28.67 -1.50 22.11
C PHE A 18 -27.45 -0.69 22.52
N SER A 19 -26.69 -1.24 23.48
CA SER A 19 -25.40 -0.72 23.87
C SER A 19 -24.64 -0.56 22.58
N ASP A 20 -24.38 0.69 22.18
CA ASP A 20 -23.73 1.01 20.92
C ASP A 20 -22.53 0.07 20.75
N PRO A 21 -22.57 -0.90 19.82
CA PRO A 21 -21.43 -1.79 19.59
C PRO A 21 -20.24 -1.02 18.99
N ALA A 22 -20.43 0.28 18.73
CA ALA A 22 -19.50 1.19 18.13
C ALA A 22 -18.84 2.13 19.16
N ALA A 23 -18.56 1.66 20.38
CA ALA A 23 -17.39 2.13 21.11
C ALA A 23 -16.10 1.67 20.39
N GLY A 24 -16.05 1.90 19.08
CA GLY A 24 -14.94 1.60 18.22
C GLY A 24 -13.84 2.60 18.51
N PHE A 25 -12.62 2.11 18.62
CA PHE A 25 -11.42 2.94 18.66
C PHE A 25 -11.50 4.01 17.55
N HIS A 26 -11.76 5.27 17.92
CA HIS A 26 -11.64 6.40 17.01
C HIS A 26 -10.15 6.69 16.79
N LEU A 27 -9.46 5.78 16.10
CA LEU A 27 -8.12 6.04 15.59
C LEU A 27 -8.21 7.26 14.67
N ARG A 28 -7.32 8.22 14.87
CA ARG A 28 -7.28 9.42 14.02
C ARG A 28 -7.04 8.93 12.59
N PRO A 29 -7.83 9.39 11.59
CA PRO A 29 -7.70 8.89 10.22
C PRO A 29 -6.28 9.07 9.65
N SER A 30 -5.57 10.11 10.09
CA SER A 30 -4.16 10.33 9.76
C SER A 30 -3.22 9.24 10.29
N LEU A 31 -3.48 8.68 11.48
CA LEU A 31 -2.68 7.58 12.03
C LEU A 31 -2.90 6.29 11.25
N CYS A 32 -4.16 5.98 10.89
CA CYS A 32 -4.47 4.82 10.05
C CYS A 32 -3.79 4.93 8.68
N LEU A 33 -3.86 6.10 8.03
CA LEU A 33 -3.17 6.33 6.76
C LEU A 33 -1.65 6.17 6.90
N LEU A 34 -1.05 6.74 7.95
CA LEU A 34 0.38 6.60 8.20
C LEU A 34 0.79 5.14 8.43
N MET A 35 -0.02 4.37 9.16
CA MET A 35 0.22 2.94 9.36
C MET A 35 0.12 2.16 8.05
N ILE A 36 -0.90 2.42 7.24
CA ILE A 36 -1.08 1.75 5.94
C ILE A 36 0.07 2.08 5.01
N THR A 37 0.41 3.37 4.86
CA THR A 37 1.52 3.80 3.99
C THR A 37 2.86 3.29 4.50
N GLY A 38 3.09 3.31 5.82
CA GLY A 38 4.30 2.78 6.42
C GLY A 38 4.45 1.27 6.21
N PHE A 39 3.37 0.51 6.44
CA PHE A 39 3.35 -0.94 6.20
C PHE A 39 3.58 -1.28 4.73
N TRP A 40 2.89 -0.56 3.82
CA TRP A 40 3.10 -0.68 2.39
C TRP A 40 4.55 -0.41 1.99
N LEU A 41 5.16 0.67 2.51
CA LEU A 41 6.54 1.04 2.23
C LEU A 41 7.52 -0.03 2.70
N VAL A 42 7.33 -0.58 3.91
CA VAL A 42 8.20 -1.63 4.45
C VAL A 42 8.19 -2.87 3.57
N ILE A 43 7.02 -3.34 3.14
CA ILE A 43 6.91 -4.50 2.25
C ILE A 43 7.57 -4.21 0.90
N TYR A 44 7.28 -3.04 0.33
CA TYR A 44 7.78 -2.67 -0.98
C TYR A 44 9.31 -2.56 -1.01
N VAL A 45 9.90 -1.89 -0.02
CA VAL A 45 11.36 -1.73 0.08
C VAL A 45 12.03 -3.07 0.40
N ALA A 46 11.45 -3.89 1.26
CA ALA A 46 11.99 -5.20 1.57
C ALA A 46 11.99 -6.14 0.34
N GLY A 47 10.98 -6.03 -0.52
CA GLY A 47 10.84 -6.86 -1.73
C GLY A 47 11.66 -6.40 -2.94
N MET A 48 12.13 -5.15 -2.97
CA MET A 48 12.77 -4.57 -4.16
C MET A 48 14.06 -5.29 -4.61
N CYS A 49 14.77 -5.93 -3.68
CA CYS A 49 16.05 -6.58 -3.95
C CYS A 49 15.95 -8.09 -4.17
N MET A 50 14.75 -8.67 -4.22
CA MET A 50 14.55 -10.13 -4.26
C MET A 50 13.40 -10.56 -5.19
N PRO A 51 13.65 -11.43 -6.20
CA PRO A 51 14.95 -11.89 -6.72
C PRO A 51 15.66 -10.77 -7.49
N ALA A 52 17.00 -10.80 -7.52
CA ALA A 52 17.80 -9.68 -8.04
C ALA A 52 17.50 -9.33 -9.52
N LEU A 53 17.22 -10.33 -10.36
CA LEU A 53 16.81 -10.19 -11.76
C LEU A 53 15.93 -11.39 -12.12
N LEU A 54 14.74 -11.15 -12.69
CA LEU A 54 13.76 -12.21 -12.91
C LEU A 54 13.92 -12.84 -14.30
N ASP A 55 14.25 -12.04 -15.33
CA ASP A 55 14.36 -12.50 -16.72
C ASP A 55 15.61 -11.95 -17.45
N ASP A 56 15.84 -12.44 -18.66
CA ASP A 56 16.90 -11.98 -19.55
C ASP A 56 16.76 -10.48 -19.88
N ALA A 57 15.53 -10.00 -20.02
CA ALA A 57 15.19 -8.60 -20.21
C ALA A 57 15.68 -7.74 -19.03
N ASP A 58 15.37 -8.12 -17.79
CA ASP A 58 15.81 -7.40 -16.58
C ASP A 58 17.34 -7.30 -16.54
N THR A 59 18.02 -8.37 -16.98
CA THR A 59 19.48 -8.46 -17.04
C THR A 59 20.07 -7.51 -18.06
N GLN A 60 19.48 -7.44 -19.25
CA GLN A 60 19.87 -6.43 -20.23
C GLN A 60 19.63 -5.03 -19.68
N HIS A 61 18.52 -4.82 -18.97
CA HIS A 61 18.23 -3.49 -18.46
C HIS A 61 19.25 -3.02 -17.42
N ALA A 62 19.61 -3.91 -16.49
CA ALA A 62 20.64 -3.64 -15.48
C ALA A 62 22.02 -3.40 -16.09
N GLU A 63 22.40 -4.15 -17.12
CA GLU A 63 23.70 -4.00 -17.78
C GLU A 63 23.78 -2.71 -18.59
N VAL A 64 22.70 -2.33 -19.29
CA VAL A 64 22.63 -1.06 -20.02
C VAL A 64 22.77 0.12 -19.05
N ALA A 65 22.06 0.10 -17.92
CA ALA A 65 22.21 1.13 -16.89
C ALA A 65 23.63 1.19 -16.32
N ARG A 66 24.26 0.03 -16.08
CA ARG A 66 25.67 -0.06 -15.65
C ARG A 66 26.60 0.58 -16.68
N GLU A 67 26.44 0.28 -17.96
CA GLU A 67 27.26 0.84 -19.03
C GLU A 67 27.04 2.34 -19.22
N MET A 68 25.83 2.87 -19.04
CA MET A 68 25.57 4.31 -19.07
C MET A 68 26.31 5.05 -17.95
N ILE A 69 26.31 4.49 -16.74
CA ILE A 69 27.04 5.05 -15.59
C ILE A 69 28.55 4.99 -15.84
N VAL A 70 29.07 3.86 -16.31
CA VAL A 70 30.52 3.65 -16.50
C VAL A 70 31.07 4.46 -17.68
N ARG A 71 30.32 4.57 -18.79
CA ARG A 71 30.75 5.30 -19.99
C ARG A 71 30.46 6.80 -19.89
N HIS A 72 29.60 7.22 -18.96
CA HIS A 72 29.06 8.58 -18.89
C HIS A 72 28.35 9.01 -20.20
N ASP A 73 27.87 8.06 -21.00
CA ASP A 73 27.07 8.31 -22.21
C ASP A 73 25.62 7.91 -21.93
N TRP A 74 24.76 8.91 -21.83
CA TRP A 74 23.35 8.75 -21.47
C TRP A 74 22.43 8.93 -22.68
N ALA A 75 23.00 9.21 -23.86
CA ALA A 75 22.26 9.36 -25.11
C ALA A 75 22.28 8.04 -25.91
N THR A 76 23.41 7.33 -25.89
CA THR A 76 23.57 6.07 -26.61
C THR A 76 23.61 4.90 -25.65
N LEU A 77 22.61 4.03 -25.74
CA LEU A 77 22.56 2.80 -24.93
C LEU A 77 23.52 1.74 -25.48
N TYR A 78 24.20 1.06 -24.57
CA TYR A 78 25.09 -0.05 -24.87
C TYR A 78 24.79 -1.24 -23.97
N ALA A 79 24.68 -2.43 -24.55
CA ALA A 79 24.56 -3.69 -23.84
C ALA A 79 25.72 -4.59 -24.24
N ASN A 80 26.59 -4.94 -23.28
CA ASN A 80 27.85 -5.65 -23.54
C ASN A 80 28.70 -5.04 -24.67
N GLY A 81 28.70 -3.71 -24.77
CA GLY A 81 29.40 -2.95 -25.81
C GLY A 81 28.78 -2.93 -27.21
N ILE A 82 27.63 -3.59 -27.42
CA ILE A 82 26.83 -3.45 -28.65
C ILE A 82 25.82 -2.32 -28.46
N ARG A 83 25.65 -1.51 -29.50
CA ARG A 83 24.72 -0.37 -29.48
C ARG A 83 23.27 -0.88 -29.43
N TYR A 84 22.54 -0.56 -28.36
CA TYR A 84 21.20 -1.06 -28.07
C TYR A 84 20.14 0.02 -28.35
N MET A 85 19.68 0.15 -29.60
CA MET A 85 18.75 1.22 -30.02
C MET A 85 17.28 0.78 -30.09
N GLU A 86 16.93 -0.32 -29.44
CA GLU A 86 15.55 -0.82 -29.42
C GLU A 86 14.65 -0.02 -28.46
N LYS A 87 15.23 0.60 -27.42
CA LYS A 87 14.50 1.34 -26.37
C LYS A 87 15.03 2.76 -26.22
N ALA A 88 14.20 3.63 -25.65
CA ALA A 88 14.57 5.00 -25.32
C ALA A 88 15.45 5.03 -24.05
N PRO A 89 16.45 5.94 -23.98
CA PRO A 89 17.40 5.98 -22.87
C PRO A 89 16.81 6.45 -21.53
N LEU A 90 15.61 7.03 -21.52
CA LEU A 90 15.02 7.66 -20.32
C LEU A 90 14.75 6.69 -19.16
N MET A 91 14.59 5.39 -19.42
CA MET A 91 14.22 4.41 -18.40
C MET A 91 15.42 3.84 -17.60
N TYR A 92 16.64 4.23 -17.95
CA TYR A 92 17.89 3.66 -17.42
C TYR A 92 18.68 4.68 -16.62
#